data_AF-A0A921GE61-F1
#
_entry.id   AF-A0A921GE61-F1
#
_cell.length_a   1.000
_cell.length_b   1.000
_cell.length_c   1.000
_cell.angle_alpha   90.00
_cell.angle_beta   90.00
_cell.angle_gamma   90.00
#
_symmetry.space_group_name_H-M   'P 1'
#
loop_
_entity.id
_entity.type
_entity.pdbx_description
1 polymer ?
#
loop_
_entity_poly.entity_id
_entity_poly.type
_entity_poly.pdbx_seq_one_letter_code
_entity_poly.pdbx_strand_id
1 'polypeptide(L)'
;PAETRVRRVASAGGRSLLRVELLTGRRHQIRVHLASMGFPIVGDELYGGARSAEGLLLHAWREEVVHPVTGRLLRLETAWPERLWPVPPPGARVWHAV
;
A
#
# COMPACT_ATOMS: atom_id res chain seq x y z
N PRO A 1 -18.55 4.09 -9.58
CA PRO A 1 -17.17 4.45 -9.95
C PRO A 1 -16.21 4.21 -8.76
N ALA A 2 -15.00 3.73 -9.07
CA ALA A 2 -13.92 3.53 -8.11
C ALA A 2 -12.60 3.95 -8.78
N GLU A 3 -11.75 4.72 -8.09
CA GLU A 3 -10.54 5.28 -8.66
C GLU A 3 -9.33 5.09 -7.74
N THR A 4 -8.26 4.54 -8.31
CA THR A 4 -7.01 4.20 -7.63
C THR A 4 -5.85 4.68 -8.50
N ARG A 5 -4.97 5.52 -7.94
CA ARG A 5 -3.71 5.90 -8.61
C ARG A 5 -2.59 4.99 -8.15
N VAL A 6 -1.78 4.52 -9.09
CA VAL A 6 -0.66 3.62 -8.81
C VAL A 6 0.61 4.17 -9.44
N ARG A 7 1.72 4.07 -8.72
CA ARG A 7 3.05 4.37 -9.24
C ARG A 7 4.03 3.29 -8.79
N ARG A 8 4.78 2.73 -9.74
CA ARG A 8 5.88 1.81 -9.40
C ARG A 8 7.01 2.58 -8.72
N VAL A 9 7.48 2.04 -7.61
CA VAL A 9 8.54 2.62 -6.77
C VAL A 9 9.83 1.83 -6.93
N ALA A 10 9.73 0.50 -6.97
CA ALA A 10 10.86 -0.41 -7.19
C ALA A 10 10.38 -1.69 -7.88
N SER A 11 11.32 -2.46 -8.43
CA SER A 11 11.06 -3.78 -9.00
C SER A 11 12.27 -4.69 -8.88
N ALA A 12 12.06 -5.96 -8.54
CA ALA A 12 13.08 -6.99 -8.47
C ALA A 12 12.42 -8.37 -8.42
N GLY A 13 13.08 -9.38 -9.01
CA GLY A 13 12.62 -10.78 -8.95
C GLY A 13 11.17 -10.98 -9.41
N GLY A 14 10.77 -10.32 -10.50
CA GLY A 14 9.41 -10.43 -11.06
C GLY A 14 8.30 -9.74 -10.25
N ARG A 15 8.64 -9.00 -9.18
CA ARG A 15 7.69 -8.26 -8.35
C ARG A 15 7.93 -6.76 -8.44
N SER A 16 6.88 -5.98 -8.21
CA SER A 16 6.94 -4.52 -8.17
C SER A 16 6.41 -4.00 -6.83
N LEU A 17 7.15 -3.08 -6.21
CA LEU A 17 6.65 -2.29 -5.10
C LEU A 17 5.86 -1.10 -5.68
N LEU A 18 4.60 -0.97 -5.29
CA LEU A 18 3.71 0.09 -5.76
C LEU A 18 3.38 1.07 -4.63
N ARG A 19 3.46 2.37 -4.91
CA ARG A 19 2.75 3.39 -4.13
C ARG A 19 1.34 3.50 -4.69
N VAL A 20 0.36 3.36 -3.82
CA VAL A 20 -1.06 3.42 -4.17
C VAL A 20 -1.70 4.58 -3.43
N GLU A 21 -2.53 5.34 -4.13
CA GLU A 21 -3.35 6.42 -3.57
C GLU A 21 -4.82 6.14 -3.90
N LEU A 22 -5.64 6.11 -2.86
CA LEU A 22 -7.08 5.88 -2.97
C LEU A 22 -7.79 7.21 -3.11
N LEU A 23 -8.53 7.38 -4.22
CA LEU A 23 -9.42 8.52 -4.42
C LEU A 23 -10.88 8.17 -4.06
N THR A 24 -11.16 6.87 -3.96
CA THR A 24 -12.40 6.32 -3.42
C THR A 24 -12.08 5.14 -2.50
N GLY A 25 -12.98 4.80 -1.57
CA GLY A 25 -12.75 3.76 -0.56
C GLY A 25 -13.70 2.55 -0.67
N ARG A 26 -13.81 1.90 -1.83
CA ARG A 26 -14.66 0.70 -1.97
C ARG A 26 -14.00 -0.52 -1.32
N ARG A 27 -14.82 -1.46 -0.85
CA ARG A 27 -14.33 -2.73 -0.28
C ARG A 27 -13.42 -3.44 -1.28
N HIS A 28 -12.21 -3.81 -0.82
CA HIS A 28 -11.17 -4.49 -1.63
C HIS A 28 -10.72 -3.75 -2.89
N GLN A 29 -10.95 -2.43 -3.01
CA GLN A 29 -10.74 -1.69 -4.25
C GLN A 29 -9.34 -1.88 -4.87
N ILE A 30 -8.27 -1.72 -4.07
CA ILE A 30 -6.89 -1.88 -4.56
C ILE A 30 -6.67 -3.30 -5.10
N ARG A 31 -7.14 -4.31 -4.35
CA ARG A 31 -6.99 -5.74 -4.67
C ARG A 31 -7.63 -6.08 -6.01
N VAL A 32 -8.90 -5.68 -6.18
CA VAL A 32 -9.67 -5.91 -7.41
C VAL A 32 -9.05 -5.17 -8.60
N HIS A 33 -8.70 -3.89 -8.44
CA HIS A 33 -8.12 -3.10 -9.53
C HIS A 33 -6.80 -3.70 -10.01
N LEU A 34 -5.89 -4.01 -9.10
CA LEU A 34 -4.59 -4.58 -9.45
C LEU A 34 -4.73 -5.97 -10.11
N ALA A 35 -5.61 -6.83 -9.60
CA ALA A 35 -5.91 -8.12 -10.22
C ALA A 35 -6.52 -7.98 -11.63
N SER A 36 -7.47 -7.05 -11.82
CA SER A 36 -8.09 -6.81 -13.14
C SER A 36 -7.11 -6.30 -14.21
N MET A 37 -6.01 -5.67 -13.78
CA MET A 37 -4.92 -5.25 -14.67
C MET A 37 -3.88 -6.35 -14.91
N GLY A 38 -4.06 -7.55 -14.35
CA GLY A 38 -3.13 -8.67 -14.46
C GLY A 38 -1.94 -8.62 -13.47
N PHE A 39 -1.99 -7.75 -12.45
CA PHE A 39 -0.93 -7.58 -11.46
C PHE A 39 -1.45 -7.79 -10.03
N PRO A 40 -1.99 -8.98 -9.68
CA PRO A 40 -2.57 -9.22 -8.36
C PRO A 40 -1.54 -9.07 -7.24
N ILE A 41 -2.01 -8.67 -6.05
CA ILE A 41 -1.15 -8.42 -4.89
C ILE A 41 -0.59 -9.76 -4.38
N VAL A 42 0.69 -9.80 -4.06
CA VAL A 42 1.32 -10.98 -3.44
C VAL A 42 0.65 -11.29 -2.10
N GLY A 43 0.33 -12.56 -1.88
CA GLY A 43 -0.40 -13.06 -0.71
C GLY A 43 -1.92 -12.82 -0.77
N ASP A 44 -2.45 -12.35 -1.90
CA ASP A 44 -3.90 -12.20 -2.08
C ASP A 44 -4.56 -13.50 -2.55
N GLU A 45 -5.04 -14.30 -1.61
CA GLU A 45 -5.69 -15.58 -1.89
C GLU A 45 -7.03 -15.45 -2.64
N LEU A 46 -7.71 -14.30 -2.55
CA LEU A 46 -9.02 -14.10 -3.17
C LEU A 46 -8.93 -13.64 -4.62
N TYR A 47 -7.89 -12.88 -4.96
CA TYR A 47 -7.77 -12.22 -6.27
C TYR A 47 -6.56 -12.69 -7.09
N GLY A 48 -6.07 -13.91 -6.83
CA GLY A 48 -5.08 -14.59 -7.68
C GLY A 48 -3.63 -14.17 -7.43
N GLY A 49 -3.33 -13.64 -6.25
CA GLY A 49 -1.98 -13.31 -5.82
C GLY A 49 -1.08 -14.55 -5.69
N ALA A 50 0.20 -14.39 -5.99
CA ALA A 50 1.20 -15.41 -5.67
C ALA A 50 1.21 -15.69 -4.15
N ARG A 51 1.36 -16.95 -3.75
CA ARG A 51 1.39 -17.33 -2.33
C ARG A 51 2.55 -16.66 -1.59
N SER A 52 2.32 -16.32 -0.32
CA SER A 52 3.30 -15.71 0.57
C SER A 52 3.05 -16.15 2.00
N ALA A 53 4.10 -16.49 2.74
CA ALA A 53 4.01 -16.80 4.17
C ALA A 53 3.68 -15.56 5.03
N GLU A 54 3.96 -14.36 4.50
CA GLU A 54 3.68 -13.06 5.13
C GLU A 54 2.21 -12.61 4.99
N GLY A 55 1.38 -13.44 4.34
CA GLY A 55 0.01 -13.08 3.96
C GLY A 55 -0.04 -11.93 2.96
N LEU A 56 -1.13 -11.17 2.98
CA LEU A 56 -1.39 -10.08 2.04
C LEU A 56 -0.36 -8.95 2.17
N LEU A 57 0.40 -8.73 1.10
CA LEU A 57 1.40 -7.66 1.00
C LEU A 57 0.75 -6.32 0.58
N LEU A 58 -0.14 -5.83 1.43
CA LEU A 58 -0.77 -4.51 1.34
C LEU A 58 -0.65 -3.80 2.70
N HIS A 59 -0.25 -2.52 2.69
CA HIS A 59 -0.01 -1.78 3.92
C HIS A 59 -0.48 -0.32 3.79
N ALA A 60 -1.30 0.13 4.74
CA ALA A 60 -1.69 1.53 4.86
C ALA A 60 -0.54 2.31 5.50
N TRP A 61 0.35 2.85 4.65
CA TRP A 61 1.57 3.49 5.12
C TRP A 61 1.33 4.90 5.70
N ARG A 62 0.48 5.69 5.03
CA ARG A 62 0.19 7.07 5.41
C ARG A 62 -1.28 7.40 5.16
N GLU A 63 -1.85 8.14 6.10
CA GLU A 63 -3.17 8.76 5.98
C GLU A 63 -3.08 10.26 6.29
N GLU A 64 -3.84 11.06 5.54
CA GLU A 64 -3.97 12.50 5.78
C GLU A 64 -5.45 12.84 5.96
N VAL A 65 -5.78 13.49 7.07
CA VAL A 65 -7.16 13.84 7.41
C VAL A 65 -7.21 15.22 8.04
N VAL A 66 -8.24 16.00 7.71
CA VAL A 66 -8.51 17.26 8.40
C VAL A 66 -9.16 16.94 9.73
N HIS A 67 -8.53 17.37 10.83
CA HIS A 67 -9.08 17.19 12.16
C HIS A 67 -10.47 17.85 12.24
N PRO A 68 -11.55 17.12 12.61
CA PRO A 68 -12.93 17.62 12.47
C PRO A 68 -13.23 18.82 13.37
N VAL A 69 -12.58 18.92 14.54
CA VAL A 69 -12.73 20.06 15.47
C VAL A 69 -11.78 21.22 15.15
N THR A 70 -10.48 20.95 14.99
CA THR A 70 -9.46 22.01 14.89
C THR A 70 -9.22 22.51 13.46
N GLY A 71 -9.71 21.81 12.44
CA GLY A 71 -9.44 22.12 11.03
C GLY A 71 -7.97 21.89 10.60
N ARG A 72 -7.10 21.44 11.50
CA ARG A 72 -5.68 21.21 11.20
C ARG A 72 -5.52 19.93 10.39
N LEU A 73 -4.60 19.95 9.41
CA LEU A 73 -4.20 18.75 8.70
C LEU A 73 -3.41 17.83 9.66
N LEU A 74 -3.93 16.62 9.87
CA LEU A 74 -3.21 15.55 10.54
C LEU A 74 -2.58 14.66 9.47
N ARG A 75 -1.31 14.31 9.66
CA ARG A 75 -0.61 13.31 8.87
C ARG A 75 -0.21 12.17 9.81
N LEU A 76 -0.77 11.00 9.58
CA LEU A 76 -0.50 9.77 10.32
C LEU A 76 0.34 8.86 9.44
N GLU A 77 1.48 8.39 9.95
CA GLU A 77 2.39 7.50 9.23
C GLU A 77 2.76 6.32 10.13
N THR A 78 2.90 5.14 9.54
CA THR A 78 3.48 3.97 10.21
C THR A 78 4.97 3.84 9.88
N ALA A 79 5.69 3.03 10.65
CA ALA A 79 7.02 2.59 10.27
C ALA A 79 7.01 1.86 8.92
N TRP A 80 8.15 1.92 8.22
CA TRP A 80 8.31 1.22 6.97
C TRP A 80 8.09 -0.30 7.16
N PRO A 81 7.15 -0.92 6.43
CA PRO A 81 6.90 -2.36 6.56
C PRO A 81 7.96 -3.15 5.76
N GLU A 82 9.06 -3.54 6.40
CA GLU A 82 10.15 -4.28 5.75
C GLU A 82 9.69 -5.56 5.03
N ARG A 83 8.60 -6.19 5.52
CA ARG A 83 7.94 -7.33 4.87
C ARG A 83 7.51 -7.06 3.42
N LEU A 84 7.20 -5.80 3.07
CA LEU A 84 6.82 -5.42 1.70
C LEU A 84 8.03 -5.27 0.79
N TRP A 85 9.07 -4.63 1.31
CA TRP A 85 10.33 -4.39 0.60
C TRP A 85 11.43 -4.10 1.63
N PRO A 86 12.63 -4.67 1.47
CA PRO A 86 13.69 -4.56 2.48
C PRO A 86 14.24 -3.14 2.62
N VAL A 87 14.09 -2.29 1.59
CA VAL A 87 14.65 -0.93 1.60
C VAL A 87 13.52 0.11 1.52
N PRO A 88 13.45 1.07 2.44
CA PRO A 88 12.47 2.15 2.36
C PRO A 88 12.70 3.00 1.10
N PRO A 89 11.64 3.43 0.41
CA PRO A 89 11.78 4.38 -0.68
C PRO A 89 12.21 5.77 -0.15
N PRO A 90 12.77 6.64 -1.01
CA PRO A 90 13.13 8.00 -0.61
C PRO A 90 11.95 8.73 0.05
N GLY A 91 12.21 9.32 1.23
CA GLY A 91 11.22 10.06 2.01
C GLY A 91 10.33 9.20 2.91
N ALA A 92 10.52 7.88 2.97
CA ALA A 92 9.89 7.07 4.00
C ALA A 92 10.59 7.25 5.34
N ARG A 93 9.80 7.49 6.40
CA ARG A 93 10.33 7.54 7.77
C ARG A 93 10.53 6.12 8.28
N VAL A 94 11.76 5.81 8.66
CA VAL A 94 12.10 4.59 9.38
C VAL A 94 12.06 4.92 10.87
N TRP A 95 11.18 4.23 11.58
CA TRP A 95 11.10 4.31 13.03
C TRP A 95 11.58 2.98 13.58
N HIS A 96 12.60 3.00 14.42
CA HIS A 96 13.01 1.82 15.18
C HIS A 96 12.25 1.86 16.51
N ALA A 97 11.40 0.87 16.75
CA ALA A 97 10.88 0.63 18.09
C ALA A 97 12.04 0.03 18.91
N VAL A 98 12.52 0.78 19.91
CA VAL A 98 13.39 0.26 20.98
C VAL A 98 12.55 -0.48 22.02
#